data_AF-A0A059AJB7-F1
#
_entry.id   AF-A0A059AJB7-F1
#
_cell.length_a   1.000
_cell.length_b   1.000
_cell.length_c   1.000
_cell.angle_alpha   90.00
_cell.angle_beta   90.00
_cell.angle_gamma   90.00
#
_symmetry.space_group_name_H-M   'P 1'
#
loop_
_entity.id
_entity.type
_entity.pdbx_description
1 polymer ?
#
loop_
_entity_poly.entity_id
_entity_poly.type
_entity_poly.pdbx_seq_one_letter_code
_entity_poly.pdbx_strand_id
1 'polypeptide(L)'
;KLHKNCFLLFPEACDIAGGDEKSCWDWTNVKEKCFNGDVWIDVPESKELSWLLIQGRFKTRTLSPYTMYEVAFVVKLNRTDSEWPSELKLELHLPDGTKQTDTGKLRLEPQKEWINLRAG
;
A
#
# COMPACT_ATOMS: atom_id res chain seq x y z
N LYS A 1 11.99 -26.99 -2.93
CA LYS A 1 11.23 -25.94 -2.20
C LYS A 1 11.31 -24.66 -3.02
N LEU A 2 10.19 -24.11 -3.51
CA LEU A 2 10.21 -22.74 -4.04
C LEU A 2 10.53 -21.82 -2.87
N HIS A 3 11.67 -21.12 -2.92
CA HIS A 3 11.96 -20.02 -2.02
C HIS A 3 11.00 -18.87 -2.36
N LYS A 4 9.80 -18.90 -1.77
CA LYS A 4 8.84 -17.80 -1.86
C LYS A 4 9.36 -16.67 -0.97
N ASN A 5 10.25 -15.85 -1.52
CA ASN A 5 10.74 -14.66 -0.85
C ASN A 5 9.61 -13.61 -0.88
N CYS A 6 9.29 -13.05 0.28
CA CYS A 6 8.39 -11.91 0.42
C CYS A 6 9.20 -10.76 1.01
N PHE A 7 8.98 -9.56 0.49
CA PHE A 7 9.62 -8.35 0.97
C PHE A 7 8.54 -7.36 1.36
N LEU A 8 8.73 -6.69 2.49
CA LEU A 8 7.84 -5.66 2.98
C LEU A 8 8.57 -4.32 2.96
N LEU A 9 7.90 -3.29 2.44
CA LEU A 9 8.33 -1.90 2.56
C LEU A 9 7.43 -1.24 3.60
N PHE A 10 8.02 -0.78 4.71
CA PHE A 10 7.26 -0.10 5.76
C PHE A 10 6.83 1.30 5.31
N PRO A 11 5.73 1.84 5.85
CA PRO A 11 5.22 3.16 5.48
C PRO A 11 6.26 4.28 5.61
N GLU A 12 7.15 4.20 6.61
CA GLU A 12 8.24 5.16 6.84
C GLU A 12 9.23 5.27 5.67
N ALA A 13 9.31 4.25 4.82
CA ALA A 13 10.17 4.21 3.65
C ALA A 13 9.45 4.68 2.37
N CYS A 14 8.20 5.08 2.47
CA CYS A 14 7.38 5.59 1.36
C CYS A 14 7.19 7.10 1.48
N ASP A 15 7.12 7.76 0.32
CA ASP A 15 6.59 9.13 0.24
C ASP A 15 5.06 9.04 0.24
N ILE A 16 4.44 9.60 1.29
CA ILE A 16 3.00 9.54 1.51
C ILE A 16 2.46 10.96 1.51
N ALA A 17 1.49 11.23 0.65
CA ALA A 17 0.81 12.50 0.55
C ALA A 17 -0.68 12.28 0.38
N GLY A 18 -1.49 13.19 0.90
CA GLY A 18 -2.94 13.14 0.74
C GLY A 18 -3.62 14.32 1.41
N GLY A 19 -4.87 14.56 1.01
CA GLY A 19 -5.68 15.68 1.50
C GLY A 19 -5.24 17.06 0.98
N ASP A 20 -6.07 18.06 1.26
CA ASP A 20 -5.86 19.44 0.79
C ASP A 20 -5.16 20.34 1.83
N GLU A 21 -4.97 19.85 3.05
CA GLU A 21 -4.25 20.53 4.14
C GLU A 21 -2.93 19.82 4.50
N LYS A 22 -1.94 20.59 4.98
CA LYS A 22 -0.54 20.17 5.15
C LYS A 22 -0.28 19.13 6.26
N SER A 23 -1.25 18.80 7.12
CA SER A 23 -1.04 17.89 8.26
C SER A 23 -2.23 16.97 8.53
N CYS A 24 -2.62 16.16 7.56
CA CYS A 24 -3.72 15.20 7.72
C CYS A 24 -3.29 13.85 8.33
N TRP A 25 -1.99 13.65 8.61
CA TRP A 25 -1.44 12.35 9.04
C TRP A 25 -1.00 12.34 10.50
N ASP A 26 -1.62 11.45 11.28
CA ASP A 26 -1.16 11.04 12.59
C ASP A 26 -0.44 9.69 12.46
N TRP A 27 0.79 9.59 12.94
CA TRP A 27 1.50 8.31 12.98
C TRP A 27 1.08 7.55 14.24
N THR A 28 0.53 6.35 14.04
CA THR A 28 0.05 5.48 15.10
C THR A 28 0.73 4.12 15.05
N ASN A 29 0.88 3.49 16.21
CA ASN A 29 1.53 2.20 16.35
C ASN A 29 0.46 1.10 16.38
N VAL A 30 0.44 0.26 15.35
CA VAL A 30 -0.56 -0.80 15.17
C VAL A 30 0.07 -2.15 15.47
N LYS A 31 -0.64 -2.96 16.28
CA LYS A 31 -0.22 -4.33 16.59
C LYS A 31 -0.76 -5.29 15.55
N GLU A 32 0.12 -5.92 14.79
CA GLU A 32 -0.24 -6.88 13.75
C GLU A 32 0.33 -8.28 14.02
N LYS A 33 -0.45 -9.30 13.66
CA LYS A 33 -0.01 -10.70 13.77
C LYS A 33 0.81 -11.09 12.55
N CYS A 34 2.09 -11.38 12.75
CA CYS A 34 2.98 -11.92 11.73
C CYS A 34 3.30 -13.41 12.00
N PHE A 35 3.97 -14.06 11.05
CA PHE A 35 4.35 -15.48 11.17
C PHE A 35 5.19 -15.79 12.43
N ASN A 36 6.02 -14.85 12.87
CA ASN A 36 6.88 -14.98 14.05
C ASN A 36 6.30 -14.36 15.33
N GLY A 37 4.99 -14.03 15.35
CA GLY A 37 4.32 -13.41 16.48
C GLY A 37 3.84 -11.99 16.19
N ASP A 38 3.44 -11.31 17.25
CA ASP A 38 2.92 -9.95 17.15
C ASP A 38 4.07 -8.95 16.89
N VAL A 39 3.87 -8.07 15.91
CA VAL A 39 4.80 -6.98 15.56
C VAL A 39 4.06 -5.66 15.65
N TRP A 40 4.73 -4.66 16.19
CA TRP A 40 4.26 -3.29 16.21
C TRP A 40 4.79 -2.56 14.98
N ILE A 41 3.89 -1.93 14.23
CA ILE A 41 4.21 -1.24 12.99
C ILE A 41 3.69 0.19 13.09
N ASP A 42 4.55 1.16 12.79
CA ASP A 42 4.14 2.55 12.66
C ASP A 42 3.44 2.76 11.31
N VAL A 43 2.19 3.23 11.39
CA VAL A 43 1.29 3.41 10.26
C VAL A 43 0.77 4.85 10.28
N PRO A 44 0.83 5.57 9.15
CA PRO A 44 0.19 6.87 9.02
C PRO A 44 -1.33 6.68 8.88
N GLU A 45 -2.07 7.25 9.80
CA GLU A 45 -3.53 7.28 9.82
C GLU A 45 -4.00 8.72 9.50
N SER A 46 -5.04 8.84 8.68
CA SER A 46 -5.71 10.11 8.39
C SER A 46 -7.21 9.95 8.52
N LYS A 47 -7.87 10.98 9.05
CA LYS A 47 -9.32 10.99 9.28
C LYS A 47 -10.10 11.34 8.02
N GLU A 48 -9.58 12.25 7.19
CA GLU A 48 -10.25 12.77 6.01
C GLU A 48 -9.23 13.03 4.90
N LEU A 49 -9.44 12.42 3.74
CA LEU A 49 -8.58 12.57 2.56
C LEU A 49 -9.45 12.75 1.32
N SER A 50 -9.23 13.83 0.56
CA SER A 50 -9.81 14.03 -0.77
C SER A 50 -9.07 13.23 -1.86
N TRP A 51 -7.80 12.88 -1.61
CA TRP A 51 -6.96 12.03 -2.45
C TRP A 51 -5.81 11.42 -1.63
N LEU A 52 -5.21 10.34 -2.15
CA LEU A 52 -4.07 9.65 -1.54
C LEU A 52 -3.04 9.27 -2.62
N LEU A 53 -1.79 9.65 -2.39
CA LEU A 53 -0.62 9.25 -3.17
C LEU A 53 0.37 8.55 -2.25
N ILE A 54 0.72 7.31 -2.60
CA ILE A 54 1.77 6.54 -1.93
C ILE A 54 2.81 6.18 -2.98
N GLN A 55 4.05 6.57 -2.74
CA GLN A 55 5.18 6.26 -3.63
C GLN A 55 6.25 5.52 -2.85
N GLY A 56 6.51 4.29 -3.27
CA GLY A 56 7.59 3.46 -2.73
C GLY A 56 8.66 3.21 -3.79
N ARG A 57 9.90 2.98 -3.35
CA ARG A 57 10.98 2.50 -4.22
C ARG A 57 11.60 1.24 -3.63
N PHE A 58 11.81 0.24 -4.48
CA PHE A 58 12.40 -1.03 -4.07
C PHE A 58 13.58 -1.41 -4.97
N LYS A 59 14.67 -1.87 -4.36
CA LYS A 59 15.88 -2.28 -5.10
C LYS A 59 15.72 -3.71 -5.62
N THR A 60 15.42 -3.85 -6.91
CA THR A 60 15.13 -5.16 -7.53
C THR A 60 16.31 -6.15 -7.52
N ARG A 61 17.54 -5.70 -7.26
CA ARG A 61 18.73 -6.56 -7.12
C ARG A 61 18.63 -7.62 -6.01
N THR A 62 17.69 -7.46 -5.07
CA THR A 62 17.43 -8.45 -4.01
C THR A 62 16.40 -9.50 -4.42
N LEU A 63 15.74 -9.32 -5.57
CA LEU A 63 14.76 -10.26 -6.09
C LEU A 63 15.47 -11.46 -6.72
N SER A 64 14.84 -12.63 -6.61
CA SER A 64 15.31 -13.83 -7.28
C SER A 64 15.19 -13.67 -8.80
N PRO A 65 16.24 -13.98 -9.58
CA PRO A 65 16.15 -13.98 -11.05
C PRO A 65 15.06 -14.92 -11.56
N TYR A 66 14.50 -14.62 -12.74
CA TYR A 66 13.50 -15.44 -13.44
C TYR A 66 12.26 -15.79 -12.59
N THR A 67 11.94 -14.95 -11.61
CA THR A 67 10.80 -15.14 -10.71
C THR A 67 9.82 -13.99 -10.91
N MET A 68 8.56 -14.31 -11.15
CA MET A 68 7.49 -13.32 -11.18
C MET A 68 7.14 -12.93 -9.74
N TYR A 69 7.18 -11.63 -9.47
CA TYR A 69 6.77 -11.04 -8.20
C TYR A 69 5.49 -10.23 -8.41
N GLU A 70 4.59 -10.33 -7.44
CA GLU A 70 3.41 -9.46 -7.35
C GLU A 70 3.72 -8.30 -6.41
N VAL A 71 3.32 -7.09 -6.79
CA VAL A 71 3.42 -5.88 -5.98
C VAL A 71 2.02 -5.52 -5.49
N ALA A 72 1.87 -5.35 -4.19
CA ALA A 72 0.62 -4.93 -3.58
C ALA A 72 0.85 -3.86 -2.50
N PHE A 73 -0.08 -2.91 -2.42
CA PHE A 73 -0.20 -1.99 -1.30
C PHE A 73 -1.15 -2.61 -0.27
N VAL A 74 -0.70 -2.68 0.98
CA VAL A 74 -1.53 -3.17 2.09
C VAL A 74 -2.09 -1.94 2.80
N VAL A 75 -3.40 -1.73 2.69
CA VAL A 75 -4.07 -0.56 3.27
C VAL A 75 -5.27 -0.99 4.11
N LYS A 76 -5.63 -0.15 5.08
CA LYS A 76 -6.84 -0.32 5.89
C LYS A 76 -7.69 0.92 5.74
N LEU A 77 -8.96 0.75 5.42
CA LEU A 77 -9.87 1.87 5.14
C LEU A 77 -11.03 1.84 6.11
N ASN A 78 -11.05 2.81 7.02
CA ASN A 78 -12.12 2.96 7.99
C ASN A 78 -13.24 3.83 7.37
N ARG A 79 -14.10 3.24 6.53
CA ARG A 79 -15.18 3.97 5.87
C ARG A 79 -16.40 4.13 6.78
N THR A 80 -16.92 5.34 6.90
CA THR A 80 -18.23 5.64 7.49
C THR A 80 -19.28 6.06 6.45
N ASP A 81 -18.84 6.41 5.25
CA ASP A 81 -19.58 7.20 4.28
C ASP A 81 -19.19 6.85 2.83
N SER A 82 -20.16 7.05 1.94
CA SER A 82 -20.19 6.50 0.57
C SER A 82 -19.35 7.28 -0.46
N GLU A 83 -18.73 8.41 -0.10
CA GLU A 83 -18.22 9.43 -1.05
C GLU A 83 -16.70 9.38 -1.29
N TRP A 84 -16.08 8.21 -1.28
CA TRP A 84 -14.68 8.10 -1.74
C TRP A 84 -14.63 8.23 -3.28
N PRO A 85 -13.55 8.78 -3.88
CA PRO A 85 -13.39 8.80 -5.33
C PRO A 85 -13.64 7.43 -5.97
N SER A 86 -14.38 7.45 -7.07
CA SER A 86 -14.86 6.26 -7.78
C SER A 86 -13.75 5.43 -8.45
N GLU A 87 -12.52 5.96 -8.48
CA GLU A 87 -11.40 5.40 -9.24
C GLU A 87 -10.12 5.40 -8.41
N LEU A 88 -9.47 4.23 -8.35
CA LEU A 88 -8.13 4.07 -7.85
C LEU A 88 -7.21 3.82 -9.03
N LYS A 89 -6.07 4.52 -9.03
CA LYS A 89 -5.01 4.30 -10.00
C LYS A 89 -3.77 3.76 -9.29
N LEU A 90 -3.37 2.55 -9.64
CA LEU A 90 -2.13 1.93 -9.19
C LEU A 90 -1.15 1.92 -10.35
N GLU A 91 0.08 2.36 -10.10
CA GLU A 91 1.12 2.45 -11.11
C GLU A 91 2.38 1.74 -10.64
N LEU A 92 2.87 0.79 -11.43
CA LEU A 92 4.13 0.10 -11.22
C LEU A 92 5.12 0.49 -12.31
N HIS A 93 6.22 1.13 -11.91
CA HIS A 93 7.31 1.51 -12.78
C HIS A 93 8.44 0.47 -12.68
N LEU A 94 8.76 -0.19 -13.80
CA LEU A 94 9.78 -1.22 -13.86
C LEU A 94 11.17 -0.63 -14.18
N PRO A 95 12.27 -1.32 -13.81
CA PRO A 95 13.63 -0.84 -14.06
C PRO A 95 13.98 -0.67 -15.54
N ASP A 96 13.29 -1.37 -16.44
CA ASP A 96 13.44 -1.25 -17.89
C ASP A 96 12.73 -0.01 -18.48
N GLY A 97 12.10 0.79 -17.63
CA GLY A 97 11.36 1.99 -18.00
C GLY A 97 9.90 1.73 -18.41
N THR A 98 9.47 0.47 -18.46
CA THR A 98 8.06 0.14 -18.72
C THR A 98 7.19 0.44 -17.50
N LYS A 99 5.90 0.64 -17.77
CA LYS A 99 4.91 1.00 -16.75
C LYS A 99 3.69 0.10 -16.88
N GLN A 100 3.25 -0.42 -15.75
CA GLN A 100 1.96 -1.09 -15.62
C GLN A 100 1.01 -0.15 -14.86
N THR A 101 -0.24 -0.09 -15.30
CA THR A 101 -1.27 0.74 -14.67
C THR A 101 -2.52 -0.09 -14.51
N ASP A 102 -2.98 -0.22 -13.27
CA ASP A 102 -4.26 -0.82 -12.95
C ASP A 102 -5.21 0.29 -12.47
N THR A 103 -6.32 0.44 -13.19
CA THR A 103 -7.38 1.39 -12.83
C THR A 103 -8.59 0.58 -12.39
N GLY A 104 -8.81 0.52 -11.08
CA GLY A 104 -9.89 -0.25 -10.49
C GLY A 104 -10.98 0.65 -9.91
N LYS A 105 -12.24 0.24 -10.04
CA LYS A 105 -13.28 0.72 -9.12
C LYS A 105 -13.03 0.05 -7.77
N LEU A 106 -12.70 0.86 -6.79
CA LEU A 106 -12.64 0.46 -5.39
C LEU A 106 -14.04 0.02 -4.95
N ARG A 107 -14.38 -1.26 -5.13
CA ARG A 107 -15.48 -1.92 -4.40
C ARG A 107 -15.03 -2.13 -2.96
N LEU A 108 -14.79 -1.02 -2.29
CA LEU A 108 -14.47 -0.97 -0.88
C LEU A 108 -15.77 -1.14 -0.12
N GLU A 109 -16.13 -2.38 0.13
CA GLU A 109 -16.97 -2.64 1.30
C GLU A 109 -16.25 -2.02 2.51
N PRO A 110 -16.97 -1.37 3.44
CA PRO A 110 -16.36 -0.85 4.65
C PRO A 110 -15.70 -2.00 5.41
N GLN A 111 -14.36 -2.03 5.43
CA GLN A 111 -13.61 -3.12 6.04
C GLN A 111 -12.64 -2.53 7.06
N LYS A 112 -12.88 -2.83 8.34
CA LYS A 112 -11.94 -2.57 9.44
C LYS A 112 -10.73 -3.53 9.40
N GLU A 113 -10.40 -4.02 8.21
CA GLU A 113 -9.41 -5.05 7.93
C GLU A 113 -8.43 -4.56 6.86
N TRP A 114 -7.25 -5.17 6.83
CA TRP A 114 -6.22 -4.87 5.85
C TRP A 114 -6.56 -5.54 4.51
N ILE A 115 -6.48 -4.76 3.43
CA ILE A 115 -6.73 -5.22 2.06
C ILE A 115 -5.49 -5.06 1.19
N ASN A 116 -5.35 -5.93 0.20
CA ASN A 116 -4.25 -5.90 -0.77
C ASN A 116 -4.73 -5.26 -2.07
N LEU A 117 -4.16 -4.11 -2.39
CA LEU A 117 -4.34 -3.40 -3.65
C LEU A 117 -3.18 -3.77 -4.60
N ARG A 118 -3.45 -4.63 -5.58
CA ARG A 118 -2.43 -5.21 -6.48
C ARG A 118 -2.11 -4.23 -7.60
N ALA A 119 -0.82 -3.98 -7.85
CA ALA A 119 -0.34 -3.04 -8.86
C ALA A 119 0.33 -3.71 -10.07
N GLY A 120 0.46 -5.04 -10.05
CA GLY A 120 1.13 -5.86 -11.07
C GLY A 120 1.77 -7.10 -10.49
#